data_AF-A0AA39DKK0-F1
#
_entry.id   AF-A0AA39DKK0-F1
#
_cell.length_a   1.000
_cell.length_b   1.000
_cell.length_c   1.000
_cell.angle_alpha   90.00
_cell.angle_beta   90.00
_cell.angle_gamma   90.00
#
_symmetry.space_group_name_H-M   'P 1'
#
loop_
_entity.id
_entity.type
_entity.pdbx_description
1 polymer ?
#
loop_
_entity_poly.entity_id
_entity_poly.type
_entity_poly.pdbx_seq_one_letter_code
_entity_poly.pdbx_strand_id
1 'polypeptide(L)' 'MSGGGGGGGGGVSRVNGKGSGGISTISTASRKMVQSLREVVNCSEQEIYAMLKECNMDPNNAVQR' A
#
# COMPACT_ATOMS: atom_id res chain seq x y z
N MET A 1 -40.90 24.46 6.56
CA MET A 1 -39.81 23.55 6.97
C MET A 1 -39.36 22.84 5.69
N SER A 2 -38.46 23.37 4.87
CA SER A 2 -37.03 23.66 5.08
C SER A 2 -36.24 22.44 5.54
N GLY A 3 -35.33 21.97 4.67
CA GLY A 3 -34.22 21.07 4.99
C GLY A 3 -34.52 19.61 4.62
N GLY A 4 -33.64 18.88 3.94
CA GLY A 4 -32.29 19.20 3.51
C GLY A 4 -31.51 17.91 3.23
N GLY A 5 -30.49 18.00 2.38
CA GLY A 5 -29.36 17.07 2.28
C GLY A 5 -29.68 15.71 1.62
N GLY A 6 -29.10 15.30 0.49
CA GLY A 6 -27.78 15.64 -0.04
C GLY A 6 -26.69 14.81 0.64
N GLY A 7 -26.27 13.72 -0.03
CA GLY A 7 -25.09 12.93 0.31
C GLY A 7 -25.14 11.61 -0.46
N GLY A 8 -24.44 11.40 -1.59
CA GLY A 8 -23.12 11.90 -1.96
C GLY A 8 -22.15 10.73 -1.82
N GLY A 9 -21.70 10.20 -2.95
CA GLY A 9 -21.13 8.85 -3.10
C GLY A 9 -19.87 8.57 -2.29
N GLY A 10 -19.78 7.33 -1.82
CA GLY A 10 -18.54 6.68 -1.41
C GLY A 10 -18.32 5.47 -2.29
N GLY A 11 -17.83 5.69 -3.51
CA GLY A 11 -17.38 4.61 -4.37
C GLY A 11 -16.29 3.84 -3.63
N VAL A 12 -16.60 2.63 -3.17
CA VAL A 12 -15.57 1.61 -2.97
C VAL A 12 -15.04 1.33 -4.36
N SER A 13 -14.05 2.13 -4.75
CA SER A 13 -13.28 1.93 -5.95
C SER A 13 -12.71 0.53 -5.81
N ARG A 14 -13.29 -0.40 -6.56
CA ARG A 14 -12.78 -1.74 -6.76
C ARG A 14 -11.35 -1.56 -7.24
N VAL A 15 -10.37 -1.68 -6.35
CA VAL A 15 -8.98 -1.67 -6.79
C VAL A 15 -8.66 -3.06 -7.33
N ASN A 16 -9.27 -3.39 -8.46
CA ASN A 16 -8.79 -4.41 -9.36
C ASN A 16 -8.12 -3.67 -10.52
N GLY A 17 -6.81 -3.42 -10.37
CA GLY A 17 -6.10 -2.59 -11.34
C GLY A 17 -4.62 -2.46 -11.03
N LYS A 18 -3.87 -3.54 -11.25
CA LYS A 18 -2.58 -3.55 -11.96
C LYS A 18 -1.82 -2.22 -11.93
N GLY A 19 -1.25 -1.89 -10.78
CA GLY A 19 -0.36 -0.75 -10.61
C GLY A 19 1.09 -1.18 -10.57
N SER A 20 1.66 -1.52 -11.72
CA SER A 20 3.11 -1.42 -11.98
C SER A 20 3.49 0.07 -12.00
N GLY A 21 3.29 0.76 -10.88
CA GLY A 21 3.77 2.11 -10.63
C GLY A 21 4.94 1.98 -9.66
N GLY A 22 6.06 2.59 -10.01
CA GLY A 22 7.22 2.73 -9.13
C GLY A 22 6.86 3.42 -7.82
N ILE A 23 7.87 3.56 -6.95
CA ILE A 23 7.78 4.06 -5.57
C ILE A 23 6.86 5.29 -5.36
N SER A 24 6.67 6.09 -6.40
CA SER A 24 5.81 7.28 -6.45
C SER A 24 4.32 7.02 -6.17
N THR A 25 3.82 5.78 -6.29
CA THR A 25 2.41 5.44 -5.99
C THR A 25 2.24 4.68 -4.67
N ILE A 26 3.30 4.53 -3.87
CA ILE A 26 3.20 3.81 -2.60
C ILE A 26 2.32 4.60 -1.63
N SER A 27 1.21 3.98 -1.23
CA SER A 27 0.33 4.50 -0.19
C SER A 27 1.10 4.72 1.11
N THR A 28 0.68 5.71 1.91
CA THR A 28 1.27 5.97 3.24
C THR A 28 1.28 4.71 4.12
N ALA A 29 0.30 3.81 3.97
CA ALA A 29 0.27 2.53 4.66
C ALA A 29 1.45 1.62 4.27
N SER A 30 1.74 1.45 2.98
CA SER A 30 2.85 0.60 2.54
C SER A 30 4.21 1.23 2.78
N ARG A 31 4.34 2.56 2.80
CA ARG A 31 5.59 3.22 3.25
C ARG A 31 5.96 2.87 4.68
N LYS A 32 4.99 2.81 5.60
CA LYS A 32 5.24 2.38 6.99
C LYS A 32 5.76 0.94 7.05
N MET A 33 5.21 0.05 6.24
CA MET A 33 5.68 -1.34 6.16
C MET A 33 7.10 -1.39 5.62
N VAL A 34 7.39 -0.70 4.51
CA VAL A 34 8.73 -0.64 3.92
C VAL A 34 9.78 -0.10 4.91
N GLN A 35 9.44 0.94 5.67
CA GLN A 35 10.34 1.50 6.70
C GLN A 35 10.62 0.51 7.82
N SER A 36 9.58 -0.16 8.35
CA SER A 36 9.75 -1.16 9.41
C SER A 36 10.60 -2.34 8.94
N LEU A 37 10.40 -2.78 7.70
CA LEU A 37 11.15 -3.88 7.10
C LEU A 37 12.59 -3.48 6.78
N ARG A 38 12.83 -2.22 6.40
CA ARG A 38 14.17 -1.71 6.09
C ARG A 38 15.14 -1.89 7.25
N GLU A 39 14.67 -1.75 8.49
CA GLU A 39 15.51 -1.93 9.67
C GLU A 39 15.86 -3.40 9.92
N VAL A 40 15.04 -4.34 9.43
CA VAL A 40 15.22 -5.78 9.66
C VAL A 40 15.98 -6.44 8.50
N VAL A 41 15.61 -6.12 7.26
CA VAL A 41 16.18 -6.71 6.04
C VAL A 41 17.40 -5.92 5.55
N ASN A 42 17.60 -4.69 6.04
CA ASN A 42 18.72 -3.80 5.71
C ASN A 42 18.90 -3.56 4.20
N CYS A 43 17.79 -3.62 3.45
CA CYS A 43 17.70 -3.41 2.00
C CYS A 43 17.20 -2.01 1.63
N SER A 44 17.21 -1.69 0.33
CA SER A 44 16.61 -0.46 -0.18
C SER A 44 15.08 -0.50 -0.11
N GLU A 45 14.43 0.66 0.07
CA GLU A 45 12.97 0.75 0.11
C GLU A 45 12.30 0.20 -1.17
N GLN A 46 13.00 0.31 -2.30
CA GLN A 46 12.57 -0.20 -3.61
C GLN A 46 12.53 -1.73 -3.63
N GLU A 47 13.61 -2.38 -3.16
CA GLU A 47 13.67 -3.84 -3.09
C GLU A 47 12.67 -4.39 -2.08
N ILE A 48 12.56 -3.77 -0.91
CA ILE A 48 11.61 -4.18 0.11
C ILE A 48 10.17 -4.08 -0.40
N TYR A 49 9.84 -3.01 -1.14
CA TYR A 49 8.52 -2.87 -1.73
C TYR A 49 8.26 -3.88 -2.85
N ALA A 50 9.27 -4.21 -3.66
CA ALA A 50 9.17 -5.25 -4.68
C ALA A 50 8.91 -6.62 -4.02
N MET A 51 9.68 -6.96 -2.98
CA MET A 51 9.50 -8.17 -2.18
C MET A 51 8.11 -8.23 -1.53
N LEU A 52 7.68 -7.14 -0.90
CA LEU A 52 6.32 -7.01 -0.36
C LEU A 52 5.27 -7.26 -1.43
N LYS A 53 5.44 -6.70 -2.64
CA LYS A 53 4.50 -6.90 -3.75
C LYS A 53 4.42 -8.36 -4.17
N GLU A 54 5.55 -9.05 -4.25
CA GLU A 54 5.61 -10.49 -4.54
C GLU A 54 4.97 -11.32 -3.42
N CYS A 55 5.12 -10.88 -2.17
CA CYS A 55 4.45 -11.43 -0.99
C CYS A 55 3.00 -10.93 -0.83
N ASN A 56 2.39 -10.36 -1.88
CA ASN A 56 1.00 -9.91 -1.88
C ASN A 56 0.67 -8.84 -0.81
N MET A 57 1.63 -7.94 -0.56
CA MET A 57 1.68 -6.91 0.49
C MET A 57 1.76 -7.48 1.93
N ASP A 58 2.31 -8.69 2.12
CA ASP A 58 2.48 -9.28 3.45
C ASP A 58 3.90 -9.02 4.04
N PRO A 59 4.01 -8.28 5.16
CA PRO A 59 5.30 -7.94 5.74
C PRO A 59 6.01 -9.13 6.39
N ASN A 60 5.29 -10.09 6.98
CA ASN A 60 5.91 -11.24 7.64
C ASN A 60 6.63 -12.14 6.62
N ASN A 61 5.97 -12.42 5.49
CA ASN A 61 6.56 -13.18 4.40
C ASN A 61 7.72 -12.44 3.73
N ALA A 62 7.65 -11.10 3.64
CA ALA A 62 8.74 -10.30 3.08
C ALA A 62 10.01 -10.32 3.95
N VAL A 63 9.88 -10.40 5.29
CA VAL A 63 11.05 -10.56 6.21
C VAL A 63 11.64 -11.97 6.13
N GLN A 64 10.80 -12.99 5.96
CA GLN A 64 11.20 -14.40 6.07
C GLN A 64 11.85 -14.97 4.81
N ARG A 65 12.18 -14.13 3.83
CA ARG A 65 12.76 -14.56 2.55
C ARG A 65 14.29 -14.65 2.60
#